data_AF-A0A662SK34-F1
#
_entry.id   AF-A0A662SK34-F1
#
_cell.length_a   1.000
_cell.length_b   1.000
_cell.length_c   1.000
_cell.angle_alpha   90.00
_cell.angle_beta   90.00
_cell.angle_gamma   90.00
#
_symmetry.space_group_name_H-M   'P 1'
#
loop_
_entity.id
_entity.type
_entity.pdbx_description
1 polymer ?
#
loop_
_entity_poly.entity_id
_entity_poly.type
_entity_poly.pdbx_seq_one_letter_code
_entity_poly.pdbx_strand_id
1 'polypeptide(L)'
;MRLDLIDRAASDLAILLAMGLPERRSLELVGDRYGLTRRERVALSRIVRSPSRSLRSALKKVPPSAARGREVRVDGFNVLITVEALLAGEPVYLCSDGFLRDLRMAYSSYSPTEETREAVLLLAEALRSVSPSSVLVVYDEPTSFSGELAAVTRRALSEVGVPGTAATSRRVDSEVAAGEVSASSDEAVILKARAVVDVPELVAARLGVEPRQLPFLRIVKNFSRD
;
A
#
# COMPACT_ATOMS: atom_id res chain seq x y z
N MET A 1 -0.22 13.75 14.21
CA MET A 1 -1.31 12.75 14.18
C MET A 1 -1.17 11.88 15.43
N ARG A 2 -2.24 11.67 16.19
CA ARG A 2 -2.16 11.00 17.52
C ARG A 2 -2.25 9.49 17.35
N LEU A 3 -1.11 8.86 17.09
CA LEU A 3 -1.02 7.44 16.73
C LEU A 3 -1.61 6.50 17.81
N ASP A 4 -1.42 6.78 19.08
CA ASP A 4 -2.00 5.95 20.16
C ASP A 4 -3.54 6.03 20.21
N LEU A 5 -4.12 7.18 19.84
CA LEU A 5 -5.57 7.29 19.69
C LEU A 5 -6.05 6.52 18.47
N ILE A 6 -5.30 6.55 17.36
CA ILE A 6 -5.64 5.78 16.16
C ILE A 6 -5.65 4.28 16.46
N ASP A 7 -4.69 3.73 17.20
CA ASP A 7 -4.66 2.29 17.53
C ASP A 7 -5.86 1.85 18.37
N ARG A 8 -6.22 2.65 19.37
CA ARG A 8 -7.40 2.39 20.20
C ARG A 8 -8.68 2.50 19.38
N ALA A 9 -8.81 3.58 18.60
CA ALA A 9 -9.93 3.80 17.71
C ALA A 9 -10.07 2.71 16.64
N ALA A 10 -8.96 2.17 16.12
CA ALA A 10 -8.95 1.08 15.15
C ALA A 10 -9.52 -0.21 15.75
N SER A 11 -9.21 -0.50 17.01
CA SER A 11 -9.76 -1.67 17.70
C SER A 11 -11.28 -1.52 17.89
N ASP A 12 -11.74 -0.36 18.35
CA ASP A 12 -13.17 -0.07 18.50
C ASP A 12 -13.92 -0.10 17.17
N LEU A 13 -13.35 0.49 16.13
CA LEU A 13 -13.93 0.46 14.79
C LEU A 13 -14.03 -0.96 14.28
N ALA A 14 -12.97 -1.78 14.42
CA ALA A 14 -12.99 -3.17 14.01
C ALA A 14 -14.13 -3.96 14.68
N ILE A 15 -14.38 -3.74 15.97
CA ILE A 15 -15.49 -4.38 16.70
C ILE A 15 -16.84 -3.96 16.12
N LEU A 16 -17.09 -2.66 15.94
CA LEU A 16 -18.37 -2.19 15.40
C LEU A 16 -18.63 -2.72 13.99
N LEU A 17 -17.60 -2.75 13.14
CA LEU A 17 -17.73 -3.30 11.80
C LEU A 17 -17.91 -4.82 11.80
N ALA A 18 -17.28 -5.53 12.73
CA ALA A 18 -17.49 -6.98 12.92
C ALA A 18 -18.93 -7.31 13.38
N MET A 19 -19.55 -6.40 14.13
CA MET A 19 -20.98 -6.49 14.50
C MET A 19 -21.94 -6.14 13.34
N GLY A 20 -21.41 -5.79 12.16
CA GLY A 20 -22.22 -5.47 10.98
C GLY A 20 -22.78 -4.05 10.95
N LEU A 21 -22.27 -3.14 11.79
CA LEU A 21 -22.71 -1.74 11.73
C LEU A 21 -22.22 -1.06 10.44
N PRO A 22 -22.99 -0.09 9.88
CA PRO A 22 -22.57 0.65 8.70
C PRO A 22 -21.24 1.37 8.88
N GLU A 23 -20.36 1.31 7.88
CA GLU A 23 -18.99 1.82 7.98
C GLU A 23 -18.91 3.30 8.31
N ARG A 24 -19.66 4.12 7.58
CA ARG A 24 -19.69 5.57 7.78
C ARG A 24 -20.12 5.94 9.21
N ARG A 25 -21.21 5.32 9.69
CA ARG A 25 -21.74 5.59 11.03
C ARG A 25 -20.79 5.10 12.12
N SER A 26 -20.14 3.96 11.91
CA SER A 26 -19.16 3.42 12.86
C SER A 26 -17.93 4.33 12.95
N LEU A 27 -17.43 4.83 11.80
CA LEU A 27 -16.32 5.79 11.76
C LEU A 27 -16.69 7.13 12.40
N GLU A 28 -17.91 7.62 12.19
CA GLU A 28 -18.43 8.83 12.84
C GLU A 28 -18.47 8.65 14.37
N LEU A 29 -19.10 7.57 14.86
CA LEU A 29 -19.24 7.27 16.28
C LEU A 29 -17.88 7.13 16.98
N VAL A 30 -16.97 6.33 16.42
CA VAL A 30 -15.62 6.15 16.97
C VAL A 30 -14.85 7.46 16.89
N GLY A 31 -14.92 8.15 15.76
CA GLY A 31 -14.24 9.43 15.61
C GLY A 31 -14.70 10.47 16.62
N ASP A 32 -15.99 10.52 16.95
CA ASP A 32 -16.55 11.44 17.94
C ASP A 32 -16.09 11.04 19.36
N ARG A 33 -16.17 9.75 19.71
CA ARG A 33 -15.73 9.21 21.00
C ARG A 33 -14.28 9.57 21.33
N TYR A 34 -13.38 9.47 20.35
CA TYR A 34 -11.95 9.74 20.52
C TYR A 34 -11.55 11.19 20.18
N GLY A 35 -12.52 12.04 19.80
CA GLY A 35 -12.24 13.41 19.36
C GLY A 35 -11.26 13.48 18.18
N LEU A 36 -11.41 12.57 17.21
CA LEU A 36 -10.53 12.47 16.04
C LEU A 36 -10.77 13.62 15.07
N THR A 37 -9.66 14.21 14.61
CA THR A 37 -9.64 15.18 13.52
C THR A 37 -10.07 14.54 12.20
N ARG A 38 -10.46 15.36 11.20
CA ARG A 38 -10.78 14.86 9.86
C ARG A 38 -9.67 13.98 9.28
N ARG A 39 -8.40 14.39 9.43
CA ARG A 39 -7.25 13.64 8.93
C ARG A 39 -7.08 12.29 9.63
N GLU A 40 -7.29 12.24 10.95
CA GLU A 40 -7.24 10.98 11.71
C GLU A 40 -8.38 10.04 11.35
N ARG A 41 -9.59 10.54 11.06
CA ARG A 41 -10.70 9.71 10.58
C ARG A 41 -10.42 9.09 9.22
N VAL A 42 -9.78 9.83 8.31
CA VAL A 42 -9.37 9.28 7.01
C VAL A 42 -8.24 8.26 7.17
N ALA A 43 -7.26 8.51 8.03
CA ALA A 43 -6.25 7.51 8.37
C ALA A 43 -6.90 6.22 8.91
N LEU A 44 -7.84 6.37 9.85
CA LEU A 44 -8.56 5.25 10.45
C LEU A 44 -9.35 4.43 9.42
N SER A 45 -10.02 5.07 8.45
CA SER A 45 -10.75 4.37 7.38
C SER A 45 -9.86 3.68 6.35
N ARG A 46 -8.57 4.05 6.25
CA ARG A 46 -7.57 3.31 5.45
C ARG A 46 -7.05 2.07 6.19
N ILE A 47 -6.95 2.15 7.52
CA ILE A 47 -6.39 1.08 8.36
C ILE A 47 -7.42 -0.05 8.59
N VAL A 48 -8.67 0.30 8.90
CA VAL A 48 -9.73 -0.66 9.24
C VAL A 48 -10.90 -0.56 8.27
N ARG A 49 -11.25 -1.68 7.66
CA ARG A 49 -12.45 -1.85 6.83
C ARG A 49 -13.33 -2.96 7.38
N SER A 50 -14.56 -3.07 6.88
CA SER A 50 -15.46 -4.15 7.29
C SER A 50 -14.86 -5.53 6.97
N PRO A 51 -15.16 -6.58 7.76
CA PRO A 51 -14.62 -7.92 7.52
C PRO A 51 -14.85 -8.43 6.09
N SER A 52 -16.02 -8.15 5.50
CA SER A 52 -16.34 -8.57 4.14
C SER A 52 -15.53 -7.82 3.07
N ARG A 53 -15.22 -6.53 3.26
CA ARG A 53 -14.30 -5.80 2.37
C ARG A 53 -12.87 -6.28 2.56
N SER A 54 -12.42 -6.40 3.80
CA SER A 54 -11.06 -6.85 4.10
C SER A 54 -10.79 -8.24 3.56
N LEU A 55 -11.73 -9.18 3.70
CA LEU A 55 -11.62 -10.52 3.12
C LEU A 55 -11.54 -10.49 1.59
N ARG A 56 -12.38 -9.69 0.91
CA ARG A 56 -12.33 -9.58 -0.57
C ARG A 56 -10.97 -9.10 -1.07
N SER A 57 -10.37 -8.14 -0.39
CA SER A 57 -9.02 -7.66 -0.70
C SER A 57 -7.95 -8.69 -0.35
N ALA A 58 -8.02 -9.29 0.84
CA ALA A 58 -7.04 -10.27 1.31
C ALA A 58 -6.97 -11.50 0.39
N LEU A 59 -8.10 -11.96 -0.16
CA LEU A 59 -8.16 -13.07 -1.12
C LEU A 59 -7.44 -12.77 -2.44
N LYS A 60 -7.18 -11.50 -2.76
CA LYS A 60 -6.41 -11.09 -3.93
C LYS A 60 -4.92 -11.03 -3.65
N LYS A 61 -4.50 -10.94 -2.38
CA LYS A 61 -3.10 -10.85 -1.99
C LYS A 61 -2.41 -12.19 -2.21
N VAL A 62 -1.29 -12.18 -2.94
CA VAL A 62 -0.48 -13.36 -3.23
C VAL A 62 0.95 -13.19 -2.71
N PRO A 63 1.64 -14.29 -2.33
CA PRO A 63 3.04 -14.20 -1.97
C PRO A 63 3.90 -13.81 -3.19
N PRO A 64 5.10 -13.23 -2.97
CA PRO A 64 6.03 -12.86 -4.05
C PRO A 64 6.34 -14.00 -5.03
N SER A 65 6.40 -15.24 -4.54
CA SER A 65 6.64 -16.43 -5.35
C SER A 65 5.59 -16.64 -6.44
N ALA A 66 4.34 -16.20 -6.23
CA ALA A 66 3.27 -16.31 -7.21
C ALA A 66 3.37 -15.30 -8.36
N ALA A 67 4.24 -14.29 -8.23
CA ALA A 67 4.51 -13.27 -9.24
C ALA A 67 5.81 -13.54 -10.03
N ARG A 68 6.58 -14.56 -9.65
CA ARG A 68 7.79 -14.99 -10.36
C ARG A 68 7.46 -15.37 -11.80
N GLY A 69 8.22 -14.84 -12.76
CA GLY A 69 8.05 -15.12 -14.19
C GLY A 69 6.76 -14.60 -14.81
N ARG A 70 6.03 -13.72 -14.13
CA ARG A 70 4.78 -13.11 -14.60
C ARG A 70 4.92 -11.61 -14.74
N GLU A 71 4.05 -10.99 -15.55
CA GLU A 71 3.98 -9.55 -15.67
C GLU A 71 3.50 -8.95 -14.33
N VAL A 72 4.24 -7.97 -13.81
CA VAL A 72 3.84 -7.19 -12.65
C VAL A 72 3.56 -5.75 -13.07
N ARG A 73 2.35 -5.26 -12.81
CA ARG A 73 2.00 -3.85 -13.02
C ARG A 73 1.86 -3.13 -11.69
N VAL A 74 2.54 -2.00 -11.55
CA VAL A 74 2.70 -1.28 -10.29
C VAL A 74 2.00 0.07 -10.37
N ASP A 75 1.18 0.38 -9.38
CA ASP A 75 0.70 1.74 -9.14
C ASP A 75 1.83 2.56 -8.51
N GLY A 76 2.51 3.34 -9.34
CA GLY A 76 3.77 3.98 -9.01
C GLY A 76 3.63 4.92 -7.81
N PHE A 77 2.63 5.80 -7.80
CA PHE A 77 2.47 6.73 -6.68
C PHE A 77 2.01 6.04 -5.40
N ASN A 78 1.05 5.12 -5.49
CA ASN A 78 0.57 4.39 -4.31
C ASN A 78 1.72 3.65 -3.61
N VAL A 79 2.54 2.94 -4.38
CA VAL A 79 3.66 2.17 -3.83
C VAL A 79 4.79 3.09 -3.37
N LEU A 80 5.21 4.06 -4.19
CA LEU A 80 6.33 4.94 -3.84
C LEU A 80 6.06 5.74 -2.56
N ILE A 81 4.85 6.26 -2.36
CA ILE A 81 4.54 7.03 -1.14
C ILE A 81 4.67 6.16 0.11
N THR A 82 4.23 4.90 0.05
CA THR A 82 4.41 3.97 1.17
C THR A 82 5.89 3.62 1.37
N VAL A 83 6.66 3.44 0.30
CA VAL A 83 8.12 3.21 0.38
C VAL A 83 8.85 4.40 0.99
N GLU A 84 8.53 5.63 0.57
CA GLU A 84 9.09 6.84 1.16
C GLU A 84 8.72 6.99 2.63
N ALA A 85 7.49 6.61 3.02
CA ALA A 85 7.11 6.59 4.43
C ALA A 85 7.94 5.59 5.23
N LEU A 86 8.23 4.40 4.69
CA LEU A 86 9.13 3.43 5.32
C LEU A 86 10.55 3.99 5.49
N LEU A 87 11.10 4.59 4.44
CA LEU A 87 12.42 5.22 4.46
C LEU A 87 12.52 6.35 5.48
N ALA A 88 11.50 7.20 5.55
CA ALA A 88 11.46 8.33 6.47
C ALA A 88 11.18 7.93 7.94
N GLY A 89 11.00 6.64 8.23
CA GLY A 89 10.60 6.15 9.56
C GLY A 89 9.19 6.62 9.95
N GLU A 90 8.35 6.96 8.97
CA GLU A 90 6.97 7.36 9.20
C GLU A 90 6.06 6.15 9.46
N PRO A 91 4.90 6.36 10.12
CA PRO A 91 3.99 5.26 10.42
C PRO A 91 3.40 4.61 9.16
N VAL A 92 3.73 3.34 8.95
CA VAL A 92 3.11 2.44 7.97
C VAL A 92 2.40 1.32 8.71
N TYR A 93 1.15 1.04 8.34
CA TYR A 93 0.30 0.07 9.02
C TYR A 93 0.11 -1.20 8.21
N LEU A 94 0.22 -2.34 8.87
CA LEU A 94 -0.44 -3.56 8.42
C LEU A 94 -1.94 -3.43 8.67
N CYS A 95 -2.68 -3.22 7.60
CA CYS A 95 -4.11 -2.93 7.64
C CYS A 95 -4.94 -4.20 7.83
N SER A 96 -6.23 -4.03 8.15
CA SER A 96 -7.17 -5.13 8.40
C SER A 96 -7.37 -6.12 7.23
N ASP A 97 -6.97 -5.74 6.02
CA ASP A 97 -7.02 -6.57 4.80
C ASP A 97 -5.66 -7.18 4.42
N GLY A 98 -4.66 -7.03 5.30
CA GLY A 98 -3.34 -7.61 5.14
C GLY A 98 -2.38 -6.78 4.28
N PHE A 99 -2.79 -5.64 3.73
CA PHE A 99 -1.89 -4.76 2.96
C PHE A 99 -1.19 -3.72 3.83
N LEU A 100 0.05 -3.36 3.48
CA LEU A 100 0.73 -2.21 4.06
C LEU A 100 0.21 -0.90 3.46
N ARG A 101 -0.02 0.10 4.32
CA ARG A 101 -0.39 1.46 3.90
C ARG A 101 0.25 2.52 4.80
N ASP A 102 0.75 3.58 4.18
CA ASP A 102 1.08 4.82 4.88
C ASP A 102 -0.18 5.59 5.32
N LEU A 103 0.03 6.66 6.08
CA LEU A 103 -1.02 7.60 6.48
C LEU A 103 -0.88 8.99 5.83
N ARG A 104 -0.05 9.11 4.78
CA ARG A 104 0.08 10.32 3.97
C ARG A 104 -1.20 10.47 3.14
N MET A 105 -1.81 11.66 3.22
CA MET A 105 -3.13 11.93 2.66
C MET A 105 -3.11 12.83 1.41
N ALA A 106 -1.93 13.20 0.92
CA ALA A 106 -1.78 14.19 -0.13
C ALA A 106 -0.80 13.70 -1.22
N TYR A 107 -1.21 13.90 -2.47
CA TYR A 107 -0.39 13.83 -3.68
C TYR A 107 0.00 15.24 -4.20
N SER A 108 -0.56 16.31 -3.63
CA SER A 108 -0.64 17.64 -4.26
C SER A 108 0.61 18.51 -4.14
N SER A 109 1.72 18.00 -3.60
CA SER A 109 2.99 18.72 -3.53
C SER A 109 4.18 17.79 -3.68
N TYR A 110 4.02 16.70 -4.45
CA TYR A 110 5.12 15.80 -4.72
C TYR A 110 6.17 16.56 -5.54
N SER A 111 7.41 16.61 -5.05
CA SER A 111 8.56 17.15 -5.78
C SER A 111 9.67 16.13 -5.60
N PRO A 112 10.22 15.55 -6.68
CA PRO A 112 11.26 14.53 -6.56
C PRO A 112 12.45 15.07 -5.74
N THR A 113 12.78 14.38 -4.66
CA THR A 113 13.96 14.65 -3.83
C THR A 113 15.00 13.53 -4.00
N GLU A 114 16.13 13.59 -3.28
CA GLU A 114 17.06 12.44 -3.24
C GLU A 114 16.40 11.22 -2.59
N GLU A 115 15.55 11.43 -1.57
CA GLU A 115 14.77 10.37 -0.92
C GLU A 115 13.80 9.70 -1.89
N THR A 116 13.23 10.45 -2.84
CA THR A 116 12.42 9.89 -3.93
C THR A 116 13.23 8.93 -4.80
N ARG A 117 14.49 9.27 -5.13
CA ARG A 117 15.34 8.39 -5.94
C ARG A 117 15.71 7.12 -5.19
N GLU A 118 16.02 7.24 -3.90
CA GLU A 118 16.25 6.09 -3.02
C GLU A 118 15.01 5.19 -2.93
N ALA A 119 13.81 5.77 -2.78
CA ALA A 119 12.56 5.04 -2.78
C ALA A 119 12.31 4.28 -4.09
N VAL A 120 12.59 4.91 -5.24
CA VAL A 120 12.48 4.28 -6.56
C VAL A 120 13.48 3.13 -6.70
N LEU A 121 14.71 3.28 -6.18
CA LEU A 121 15.71 2.22 -6.22
C LEU A 121 15.30 1.03 -5.35
N LEU A 122 14.80 1.27 -4.14
CA LEU A 122 14.25 0.21 -3.28
C LEU A 122 13.06 -0.51 -3.90
N LEU A 123 12.17 0.21 -4.56
CA LEU A 123 11.07 -0.37 -5.33
C LEU A 123 11.61 -1.32 -6.42
N ALA A 124 12.62 -0.87 -7.17
CA ALA A 124 13.22 -1.67 -8.23
C ALA A 124 13.93 -2.93 -7.66
N GLU A 125 14.66 -2.80 -6.56
CA GLU A 125 15.31 -3.92 -5.87
C GLU A 125 14.31 -4.93 -5.29
N ALA A 126 13.19 -4.44 -4.72
CA ALA A 126 12.11 -5.29 -4.26
C ALA A 126 11.51 -6.10 -5.42
N LEU A 127 11.25 -5.46 -6.56
CA LEU A 127 10.78 -6.15 -7.77
C LEU A 127 11.82 -7.13 -8.33
N ARG A 128 13.12 -6.83 -8.23
CA ARG A 128 14.19 -7.78 -8.59
C ARG A 128 14.10 -9.07 -7.78
N SER A 129 13.84 -8.96 -6.47
CA SER A 129 13.70 -10.13 -5.60
C SER A 129 12.50 -11.04 -5.96
N VAL A 130 11.46 -10.46 -6.57
CA VAL A 130 10.29 -11.19 -7.10
C VAL A 130 10.64 -11.98 -8.37
N SER A 131 11.58 -11.47 -9.16
CA SER A 131 11.97 -12.01 -10.48
C SER A 131 10.78 -12.13 -11.46
N PRO A 132 10.07 -11.02 -11.76
CA PRO A 132 8.98 -11.01 -12.75
C PRO A 132 9.51 -11.22 -14.17
N SER A 133 8.64 -11.61 -15.11
CA SER A 133 9.01 -11.65 -16.54
C SER A 133 9.10 -10.25 -17.14
N SER A 134 8.25 -9.33 -16.67
CA SER A 134 8.30 -7.91 -16.99
C SER A 134 7.64 -7.06 -15.91
N VAL A 135 8.03 -5.80 -15.83
CA VAL A 135 7.43 -4.78 -14.96
C VAL A 135 6.90 -3.61 -15.79
N LEU A 136 5.71 -3.12 -15.44
CA LEU A 136 5.23 -1.81 -15.86
C LEU A 136 4.84 -0.99 -14.63
N VAL A 137 5.58 0.08 -14.34
CA VAL A 137 5.20 1.06 -13.31
C VAL A 137 4.39 2.18 -13.95
N VAL A 138 3.19 2.43 -13.46
CA VAL A 138 2.26 3.42 -14.01
C VAL A 138 2.11 4.58 -13.03
N TYR A 139 2.39 5.79 -13.50
CA TYR A 139 2.17 7.04 -12.77
C TYR A 139 0.95 7.77 -13.31
N ASP A 140 0.24 8.49 -12.44
CA ASP A 140 -0.92 9.28 -12.84
C ASP A 140 -0.49 10.53 -13.61
N GLU A 141 -0.90 10.62 -14.88
CA GLU A 141 -0.46 11.69 -15.81
C GLU A 141 -0.77 13.11 -15.31
N PRO A 142 -1.97 13.41 -14.77
CA PRO A 142 -2.29 14.74 -14.24
C PRO A 142 -1.50 15.12 -12.99
N THR A 143 -0.87 14.17 -12.31
CA THR A 143 -0.08 14.44 -11.11
C THR A 143 1.29 15.02 -11.50
N SER A 144 1.71 16.08 -10.80
CA SER A 144 2.99 16.76 -11.05
C SER A 144 4.18 15.79 -10.99
N PHE A 145 5.18 16.02 -11.86
CA PHE A 145 6.41 15.23 -11.97
C PHE A 145 6.23 13.75 -12.36
N SER A 146 5.03 13.31 -12.76
CA SER A 146 4.76 11.93 -13.19
C SER A 146 5.70 11.46 -14.31
N GLY A 147 5.97 12.31 -15.31
CA GLY A 147 6.90 12.01 -16.40
C GLY A 147 8.36 11.90 -15.96
N GLU A 148 8.80 12.73 -15.01
CA GLU A 148 10.14 12.68 -14.44
C GLU A 148 10.32 11.41 -13.60
N LEU A 149 9.36 11.10 -12.72
CA LEU A 149 9.34 9.86 -11.96
C LEU A 149 9.38 8.63 -12.86
N ALA A 150 8.62 8.63 -13.96
CA ALA A 150 8.68 7.54 -14.94
C ALA A 150 10.10 7.42 -15.53
N ALA A 151 10.77 8.52 -15.84
CA ALA A 151 12.14 8.49 -16.33
C ALA A 151 13.14 7.95 -15.28
N VAL A 152 13.06 8.41 -14.03
CA VAL A 152 13.88 7.92 -12.92
C VAL A 152 13.64 6.43 -12.69
N THR A 153 12.39 5.99 -12.71
CA THR A 153 12.00 4.59 -12.53
C THR A 153 12.54 3.69 -13.64
N ARG A 154 12.47 4.12 -14.91
CA ARG A 154 13.07 3.36 -16.02
C ARG A 154 14.58 3.16 -15.82
N ARG A 155 15.29 4.19 -15.36
CA ARG A 155 16.74 4.09 -15.08
C ARG A 155 17.00 3.11 -13.96
N ALA A 156 16.29 3.22 -12.84
CA ALA A 156 16.46 2.33 -11.70
C ALA A 156 16.19 0.86 -12.07
N LEU A 157 15.09 0.57 -12.79
CA LEU A 157 14.78 -0.79 -13.27
C LEU A 157 15.91 -1.35 -14.14
N SER A 158 16.44 -0.54 -15.06
CA SER A 158 17.57 -0.95 -15.91
C SER A 158 18.85 -1.18 -15.10
N GLU A 159 19.14 -0.32 -14.12
CA GLU A 159 20.34 -0.41 -13.28
C GLU A 159 20.35 -1.69 -12.44
N VAL A 160 19.20 -2.07 -11.87
CA VAL A 160 19.10 -3.31 -11.08
C VAL A 160 18.84 -4.56 -11.92
N GLY A 161 18.71 -4.42 -13.25
CA GLY A 161 18.50 -5.53 -14.18
C GLY A 161 17.09 -6.14 -14.15
N VAL A 162 16.07 -5.37 -13.82
CA VAL A 162 14.66 -5.80 -13.88
C VAL A 162 14.10 -5.52 -15.27
N PRO A 163 13.62 -6.53 -16.02
CA PRO A 163 12.96 -6.30 -17.31
C PRO A 163 11.69 -5.47 -17.10
N GLY A 164 11.63 -4.27 -17.66
CA GLY A 164 10.45 -3.44 -17.47
C GLY A 164 10.62 -2.00 -17.89
N THR A 165 9.55 -1.23 -17.69
CA THR A 165 9.50 0.19 -18.00
C THR A 165 8.58 0.92 -17.02
N ALA A 166 8.51 2.24 -17.16
CA ALA A 166 7.56 3.08 -16.47
C ALA A 166 6.93 4.08 -17.43
N ALA A 167 5.65 4.35 -17.25
CA ALA A 167 4.83 5.20 -18.10
C ALA A 167 3.86 6.04 -17.28
N THR A 168 3.28 7.06 -17.91
CA THR A 168 2.19 7.86 -17.35
C THR A 168 0.87 7.47 -17.98
N SER A 169 -0.22 7.49 -17.22
CA SER A 169 -1.57 7.22 -17.74
C SER A 169 -2.61 8.07 -17.02
N ARG A 170 -3.70 8.42 -17.72
CA ARG A 170 -4.92 9.00 -17.10
C ARG A 170 -5.84 7.93 -16.50
N ARG A 171 -5.52 6.65 -16.65
CA ARG A 171 -6.35 5.52 -16.21
C ARG A 171 -5.52 4.51 -15.42
N VAL A 172 -4.70 5.00 -14.49
CA VAL A 172 -3.77 4.21 -13.67
C VAL A 172 -4.44 2.97 -13.10
N ASP A 173 -5.58 3.13 -12.41
CA ASP A 173 -6.25 2.00 -11.77
C ASP A 173 -6.55 0.85 -12.74
N SER A 174 -6.99 1.19 -13.96
CA SER A 174 -7.37 0.20 -14.97
C SER A 174 -6.14 -0.44 -15.60
N GLU A 175 -5.08 0.34 -15.84
CA GLU A 175 -3.83 -0.19 -16.41
C GLU A 175 -3.12 -1.12 -15.44
N VAL A 176 -3.07 -0.74 -14.16
CA VAL A 176 -2.45 -1.53 -13.09
C VAL A 176 -3.24 -2.81 -12.84
N ALA A 177 -4.58 -2.73 -12.77
CA ALA A 177 -5.43 -3.89 -12.55
C ALA A 177 -5.42 -4.91 -13.72
N ALA A 178 -5.01 -4.50 -14.91
CA ALA A 178 -4.94 -5.36 -16.09
C ALA A 178 -3.69 -6.26 -16.13
N GLY A 179 -2.74 -6.09 -15.21
CA GLY A 179 -1.56 -6.95 -15.11
C GLY A 179 -1.90 -8.39 -14.71
N GLU A 180 -1.01 -9.33 -15.04
CA GLU A 180 -1.14 -10.70 -14.52
C GLU A 180 -1.07 -10.71 -12.99
N VAL A 181 -0.18 -9.89 -12.42
CA VAL A 181 -0.12 -9.52 -11.01
C VAL A 181 -0.06 -8.00 -10.91
N SER A 182 -0.86 -7.41 -10.04
CA SER A 182 -0.82 -5.98 -9.73
C SER A 182 -0.01 -5.72 -8.46
N ALA A 183 0.52 -4.52 -8.29
CA ALA A 183 1.10 -4.03 -7.06
C ALA A 183 0.48 -2.67 -6.72
N SER A 184 -0.50 -2.69 -5.82
CA SER A 184 -1.16 -1.51 -5.25
C SER A 184 -1.85 -1.92 -3.96
N SER A 185 -1.94 -0.98 -3.03
CA SER A 185 -2.74 -1.09 -1.82
C SER A 185 -4.10 -0.39 -1.94
N ASP A 186 -4.41 0.23 -3.08
CA ASP A 186 -5.72 0.86 -3.32
C ASP A 186 -6.79 -0.20 -3.61
N GLU A 187 -7.91 -0.11 -2.92
CA GLU A 187 -9.02 -1.04 -3.08
C GLU A 187 -9.60 -1.01 -4.51
N ALA A 188 -9.62 0.17 -5.16
CA ALA A 188 -10.13 0.31 -6.52
C ALA A 188 -9.35 -0.54 -7.53
N VAL A 189 -8.04 -0.71 -7.30
CA VAL A 189 -7.16 -1.59 -8.07
C VAL A 189 -7.32 -3.04 -7.60
N ILE A 190 -7.23 -3.28 -6.29
CA ILE A 190 -7.25 -4.63 -5.71
C ILE A 190 -8.50 -5.42 -6.15
N LEU A 191 -9.67 -4.79 -6.12
CA LEU A 191 -10.93 -5.47 -6.46
C LEU A 191 -11.03 -5.88 -7.93
N LYS A 192 -10.35 -5.14 -8.84
CA LYS A 192 -10.33 -5.43 -10.28
C LYS A 192 -9.19 -6.37 -10.67
N ALA A 193 -8.12 -6.40 -9.88
CA ALA A 193 -6.95 -7.21 -10.15
C ALA A 193 -7.24 -8.72 -10.05
N ARG A 194 -6.45 -9.51 -10.79
CA ARG A 194 -6.48 -10.98 -10.71
C ARG A 194 -5.78 -11.48 -9.46
N ALA A 195 -4.61 -10.93 -9.18
CA ALA A 195 -3.75 -11.19 -8.03
C ALA A 195 -2.95 -9.92 -7.71
N VAL A 196 -2.59 -9.72 -6.44
CA VAL A 196 -1.88 -8.53 -5.98
C VAL A 196 -0.70 -8.91 -5.10
N VAL A 197 0.49 -8.40 -5.42
CA VAL A 197 1.68 -8.48 -4.57
C VAL A 197 1.88 -7.16 -3.83
N ASP A 198 2.18 -7.24 -2.53
CA ASP A 198 2.40 -6.06 -1.68
C ASP A 198 3.90 -5.68 -1.71
N VAL A 199 4.29 -4.86 -2.68
CA VAL A 199 5.70 -4.42 -2.84
C VAL A 199 6.22 -3.67 -1.60
N PRO A 200 5.45 -2.75 -0.96
CA PRO A 200 5.89 -2.13 0.28
C PRO A 200 6.23 -3.13 1.40
N GLU A 201 5.55 -4.28 1.49
CA GLU A 201 5.90 -5.33 2.46
C GLU A 201 7.30 -5.91 2.22
N LEU A 202 7.69 -6.08 0.96
CA LEU A 202 9.04 -6.54 0.59
C LEU A 202 10.11 -5.50 0.92
N VAL A 203 9.79 -4.22 0.72
CA VAL A 203 10.68 -3.13 1.09
C VAL A 203 10.84 -3.03 2.61
N ALA A 204 9.75 -3.12 3.37
CA ALA A 204 9.81 -3.11 4.84
C ALA A 204 10.70 -4.25 5.37
N ALA A 205 10.54 -5.45 4.83
CA ALA A 205 11.40 -6.59 5.17
C ALA A 205 12.87 -6.36 4.82
N ARG A 206 13.16 -5.75 3.66
CA ARG A 206 14.53 -5.39 3.24
C ARG A 206 15.18 -4.35 4.15
N LEU A 207 14.40 -3.38 4.62
CA LEU A 207 14.86 -2.34 5.54
C LEU A 207 14.93 -2.79 7.01
N GLY A 208 14.42 -4.00 7.33
CA GLY A 208 14.29 -4.45 8.72
C GLY A 208 13.30 -3.62 9.54
N VAL A 209 12.37 -2.92 8.86
CA VAL A 209 11.36 -2.08 9.50
C VAL A 209 10.13 -2.94 9.79
N GLU A 210 9.72 -3.02 11.06
CA GLU A 210 8.47 -3.65 11.44
C GLU A 210 7.29 -2.66 11.27
N PRO A 211 6.33 -2.92 10.36
CA PRO A 211 5.17 -2.06 10.23
C PRO A 211 4.31 -2.07 11.49
N ARG A 212 3.64 -0.96 11.77
CA ARG A 212 2.72 -0.86 12.90
C ARG A 212 1.55 -1.83 12.69
N GLN A 213 1.33 -2.68 13.68
CA GLN A 213 0.26 -3.68 13.66
C GLN A 213 -0.81 -3.32 14.65
N LEU A 214 -2.07 -3.50 14.24
CA LEU A 214 -3.21 -3.33 15.12
C LEU A 214 -3.20 -4.39 16.24
N PRO A 215 -3.62 -4.04 17.47
CA PRO A 215 -3.62 -4.97 18.60
C PRO A 215 -4.30 -6.32 18.28
N PHE A 216 -5.43 -6.29 17.58
CA PHE A 216 -6.19 -7.50 17.24
C PHE A 216 -5.53 -8.37 16.15
N LEU A 217 -4.67 -7.81 15.29
CA LEU A 217 -3.91 -8.59 14.31
C LEU A 217 -2.71 -9.32 14.96
N ARG A 218 -2.16 -8.77 16.04
CA ARG A 218 -1.08 -9.41 16.80
C ARG A 218 -1.53 -10.70 17.48
N ILE A 219 -2.78 -10.74 17.94
CA ILE A 219 -3.37 -11.93 18.58
C ILE A 219 -3.33 -13.13 17.63
N VAL A 220 -3.63 -12.94 16.34
CA VAL A 220 -3.68 -14.03 15.35
C VAL A 220 -2.31 -14.67 15.10
N LYS A 221 -1.23 -13.88 15.08
CA LYS A 221 0.14 -14.41 14.87
C LYS A 221 0.62 -15.32 16.01
N ASN A 222 0.13 -15.10 17.23
CA ASN A 222 0.52 -15.91 18.38
C ASN A 222 -0.15 -17.30 18.40
N PHE A 223 -1.22 -17.51 17.64
CA PHE A 223 -1.87 -18.82 17.51
C PHE A 223 -1.22 -19.73 16.44
N SER A 224 -0.28 -19.22 15.65
CA SER A 224 0.39 -19.97 14.57
C SER A 224 1.80 -20.45 14.94
N ARG A 225 2.14 -20.43 16.24
CA ARG A 225 3.45 -20.83 16.79
C ARG A 225 3.37 -22.01 17.76
N ASP A 226 2.32 -22.82 17.64
CA ASP A 226 2.18 -24.10 18.35
C ASP A 226 2.16 -25.26 17.35
#